data_AF-A0A7J4M814-F1
#
_entry.id   AF-A0A7J4M814-F1
#
_cell.length_a   1.000
_cell.length_b   1.000
_cell.length_c   1.000
_cell.angle_alpha   90.00
_cell.angle_beta   90.00
_cell.angle_gamma   90.00
#
_symmetry.space_group_name_H-M   'P 1'
#
loop_
_entity.id
_entity.type
_entity.pdbx_description
1 polymer ?
#
loop_
_entity_poly.entity_id
_entity_poly.type
_entity_poly.pdbx_seq_one_letter_code
_entity_poly.pdbx_strand_id
1 'polypeptide(L)'
;VFGKPFPWTFFIGRLKFEDMVLSKRKITEGIKSGEFSGEDDEKLATIISLKKRGYKPEAFQKFAEQRGLTDVDKVISQKDFFKLLDGFNE
;
A
#
# COMPACT_ATOMS: atom_id res chain seq x y z
N VAL A 1 17.58 -29.04 15.18
CA VAL A 1 17.92 -27.90 14.31
C VAL A 1 17.86 -26.64 15.16
N PHE A 2 19.05 -26.18 15.58
CA PHE A 2 19.43 -24.98 16.36
C PHE A 2 18.71 -24.73 17.71
N GLY A 3 19.39 -25.01 18.83
CA GLY A 3 18.97 -24.67 20.21
C GLY A 3 18.93 -23.17 20.51
N LYS A 4 18.23 -22.41 19.66
CA LYS A 4 17.92 -20.99 19.79
C LYS A 4 16.53 -20.85 20.40
N PRO A 5 16.28 -19.78 21.18
CA PRO A 5 14.93 -19.48 21.66
C PRO A 5 13.99 -19.25 20.47
N PHE A 6 12.74 -19.68 20.61
CA PHE A 6 11.72 -19.46 19.59
C PHE A 6 11.50 -17.95 19.38
N PRO A 7 11.42 -17.49 18.13
CA PRO A 7 11.10 -16.10 17.85
C PRO A 7 9.67 -15.80 18.30
N TRP A 8 9.46 -14.60 18.83
CA TRP A 8 8.12 -14.12 19.12
C TRP A 8 7.44 -13.66 17.83
N THR A 9 6.21 -14.12 17.62
CA THR A 9 5.40 -13.77 16.46
C THR A 9 4.10 -13.14 16.92
N PHE A 10 3.66 -12.11 16.22
CA PHE A 10 2.39 -11.44 16.45
C PHE A 10 1.81 -11.03 15.11
N PHE A 11 0.48 -10.97 15.06
CA PHE A 11 -0.25 -10.56 13.87
C PHE A 11 -0.69 -9.12 14.04
N ILE A 12 -0.46 -8.32 13.00
CA ILE A 12 -0.92 -6.94 12.95
C ILE A 12 -2.02 -6.88 11.90
N GLY A 13 -3.08 -6.15 12.23
CA GLY A 13 -4.18 -5.84 11.33
C GLY A 13 -3.68 -5.19 10.04
N ARG A 14 -4.14 -5.72 8.92
CA ARG A 14 -3.77 -5.25 7.57
C ARG A 14 -4.64 -4.10 7.13
N LEU A 15 -4.10 -3.31 6.21
CA LEU A 15 -4.88 -2.34 5.44
C LEU A 15 -5.41 -3.02 4.18
N LYS A 16 -6.73 -3.04 4.05
CA LYS A 16 -7.46 -3.53 2.89
C LYS A 16 -8.08 -2.35 2.16
N PHE A 17 -8.17 -2.47 0.84
CA PHE A 17 -8.77 -1.46 0.00
C PHE A 17 -9.93 -2.07 -0.78
N GLU A 18 -11.05 -1.36 -0.86
CA GLU A 18 -12.27 -1.86 -1.52
C GLU A 18 -12.14 -1.73 -3.05
N ASP A 19 -11.68 -0.56 -3.51
CA ASP A 19 -11.72 -0.18 -4.92
C ASP A 19 -10.35 -0.25 -5.60
N MET A 20 -9.35 -0.88 -4.97
CA MET A 20 -7.96 -0.84 -5.45
C MET A 20 -7.39 -2.24 -5.68
N VAL A 21 -6.81 -2.45 -6.86
CA VAL A 21 -6.12 -3.69 -7.21
C VAL A 21 -4.73 -3.70 -6.55
N LEU A 22 -4.60 -4.44 -5.44
CA LEU A 22 -3.32 -4.65 -4.75
C LEU A 22 -2.58 -5.92 -5.16
N SER A 23 -3.28 -6.89 -5.76
CA SER A 23 -2.69 -8.18 -6.08
C SER A 23 -1.70 -8.06 -7.22
N LYS A 24 -0.43 -8.36 -6.95
CA LYS A 24 0.64 -8.38 -7.96
C LYS A 24 0.24 -9.21 -9.18
N ARG A 25 -0.38 -10.38 -8.97
CA ARG A 25 -0.84 -11.24 -10.06
C ARG A 25 -1.82 -10.53 -11.00
N LYS A 26 -2.82 -9.86 -10.44
CA LYS A 26 -3.82 -9.11 -11.22
C LYS A 26 -3.18 -7.95 -11.99
N ILE A 27 -2.24 -7.25 -11.36
CA ILE A 27 -1.48 -6.18 -12.01
C ILE A 27 -0.67 -6.74 -13.19
N THR A 28 0.05 -7.85 -12.99
CA THR A 28 0.81 -8.49 -14.07
C THR A 28 -0.09 -8.99 -15.20
N GLU A 29 -1.27 -9.54 -14.88
CA GLU A 29 -2.27 -9.94 -15.88
C GLU A 29 -2.77 -8.72 -16.68
N GLY A 30 -3.08 -7.60 -16.01
CA GLY A 30 -3.49 -6.35 -16.65
C GLY A 30 -2.42 -5.69 -17.53
N ILE A 31 -1.14 -5.80 -17.14
CA ILE A 31 -0.01 -5.34 -17.98
C ILE A 31 0.08 -6.20 -19.25
N LYS A 32 -0.07 -7.54 -19.12
CA LYS A 32 -0.01 -8.46 -20.27
C LYS A 32 -1.19 -8.27 -21.23
N SER A 33 -2.37 -7.94 -20.73
CA SER A 33 -3.55 -7.66 -21.55
C SER A 33 -3.55 -6.25 -22.16
N GLY A 34 -2.60 -5.38 -21.77
CA GLY A 34 -2.50 -4.00 -22.24
C GLY A 34 -3.45 -3.02 -21.55
N GLU A 35 -4.08 -3.41 -20.44
CA GLU A 35 -4.92 -2.53 -19.61
C GLU A 35 -4.09 -1.45 -18.90
N PHE A 36 -2.85 -1.80 -18.54
CA PHE A 36 -1.84 -0.91 -17.95
C PHE A 36 -0.61 -0.84 -18.86
N SER A 37 -0.03 0.36 -18.97
CA SER A 37 1.21 0.57 -19.74
C SER A 37 2.43 -0.11 -19.10
N GLY A 38 2.40 -0.35 -17.80
CA GLY A 38 3.48 -0.94 -17.02
C GLY A 38 3.19 -0.95 -15.52
N GLU A 39 4.17 -1.36 -14.71
CA GLU A 39 4.06 -1.31 -13.24
C GLU A 39 4.08 0.13 -12.69
N ASP A 40 4.48 1.08 -13.53
CA ASP A 40 4.60 2.51 -13.29
C ASP A 40 3.41 3.32 -13.85
N ASP A 41 2.36 2.64 -14.33
CA ASP A 41 1.13 3.24 -14.84
C ASP A 41 0.43 4.08 -13.75
N GLU A 42 -0.03 5.28 -14.13
CA GLU A 42 -0.71 6.21 -13.24
C GLU A 42 -2.04 5.71 -12.69
N LYS A 43 -2.66 4.66 -13.24
CA LYS A 43 -3.89 4.05 -12.69
C LYS A 43 -3.59 3.12 -11.52
N LEU A 44 -2.37 2.59 -11.45
CA LEU A 44 -1.94 1.73 -10.35
C LEU A 44 -1.57 2.57 -9.13
N ALA A 45 -1.68 1.97 -7.94
CA ALA A 45 -1.21 2.56 -6.69
C ALA A 45 0.11 1.91 -6.23
N THR A 46 0.99 1.64 -7.19
CA THR A 46 2.34 1.13 -6.92
C THR A 46 3.23 2.25 -6.38
N ILE A 47 4.25 1.91 -5.59
CA ILE A 47 5.19 2.92 -5.07
C ILE A 47 5.84 3.71 -6.22
N ILE A 48 6.10 3.07 -7.36
CA ILE A 48 6.71 3.71 -8.54
C ILE A 48 5.76 4.75 -9.16
N SER A 49 4.50 4.39 -9.39
CA SER A 49 3.50 5.32 -9.91
C SER A 49 3.24 6.48 -8.96
N LEU A 50 3.14 6.22 -7.64
CA LEU A 50 2.98 7.27 -6.63
C LEU A 50 4.19 8.21 -6.57
N LYS A 51 5.40 7.68 -6.71
CA LYS A 51 6.61 8.51 -6.81
C LYS A 51 6.58 9.40 -8.06
N LYS A 52 6.10 8.90 -9.21
CA LYS A 52 5.92 9.71 -10.42
C LYS A 52 4.87 10.81 -10.26
N ARG A 53 3.81 10.54 -9.49
CA ARG A 53 2.78 11.54 -9.14
C ARG A 53 3.29 12.62 -8.17
N GLY A 54 4.50 12.50 -7.65
CA GLY A 54 5.10 13.50 -6.76
C GLY A 54 4.83 13.30 -5.27
N TYR A 55 4.41 12.10 -4.85
CA TYR A 55 4.27 11.79 -3.44
C TYR A 55 5.64 11.65 -2.76
N LYS A 56 5.83 12.40 -1.68
CA LYS A 56 7.02 12.37 -0.85
C LYS A 56 7.02 11.14 0.08
N PRO A 57 8.17 10.47 0.30
CA PRO A 57 8.27 9.36 1.25
C PRO A 57 7.78 9.69 2.67
N GLU A 58 7.95 10.94 3.09
CA GLU A 58 7.56 11.47 4.40
C GLU A 58 6.04 11.42 4.59
N ALA A 59 5.25 11.59 3.53
CA ALA A 59 3.79 11.51 3.59
C ALA A 59 3.31 10.10 3.99
N PHE A 60 3.99 9.06 3.48
CA PHE A 60 3.69 7.67 3.84
C PHE A 60 4.11 7.32 5.26
N GLN A 61 5.21 7.92 5.75
CA GLN A 61 5.65 7.74 7.14
C GLN A 61 4.65 8.35 8.11
N LYS A 62 4.25 9.61 7.88
CA LYS A 62 3.21 10.29 8.67
C LYS A 62 1.88 9.53 8.64
N PHE A 63 1.50 9.00 7.48
CA PHE A 63 0.31 8.14 7.37
C PHE A 63 0.42 6.89 8.26
N ALA A 64 1.56 6.20 8.24
CA ALA A 64 1.78 5.01 9.06
C ALA A 64 1.78 5.33 10.57
N GLU A 65 2.39 6.46 10.96
CA GLU A 65 2.41 6.95 12.34
C GLU A 65 0.99 7.28 12.84
N GLN A 66 0.22 8.04 12.06
CA GLN A 66 -1.14 8.42 12.42
C GLN A 66 -2.07 7.20 12.51
N ARG A 67 -1.89 6.21 11.63
CA ARG A 67 -2.71 4.99 11.60
C ARG A 67 -2.48 4.13 12.85
N GLY A 68 -1.25 4.09 13.36
CA GLY A 68 -0.84 3.28 14.50
C GLY A 68 -0.94 1.77 14.29
N LEU A 69 -0.38 1.01 15.23
CA LEU A 69 -0.49 -0.45 15.27
C LEU A 69 -1.86 -0.86 15.81
N THR A 70 -2.52 -1.80 15.13
CA THR A 70 -3.80 -2.37 15.56
C THR A 70 -3.84 -3.84 15.19
N ASP A 71 -4.47 -4.67 16.01
CA ASP A 71 -4.64 -6.11 15.73
C ASP A 71 -5.78 -6.40 14.74
N VAL A 72 -6.59 -5.38 14.43
CA VAL A 72 -7.78 -5.48 13.58
C VAL A 72 -7.50 -4.94 12.19
N ASP A 73 -7.90 -5.71 11.18
CA ASP A 73 -7.88 -5.27 9.78
C ASP A 73 -8.78 -4.05 9.59
N LYS A 74 -8.29 -3.05 8.83
CA LYS A 74 -9.12 -1.91 8.42
C LYS A 74 -9.30 -1.92 6.91
N VAL A 75 -10.51 -1.60 6.50
CA VAL A 75 -10.90 -1.42 5.11
C VAL A 75 -11.01 0.09 4.86
N ILE A 76 -10.35 0.59 3.81
CA ILE A 76 -10.38 2.01 3.41
C ILE A 76 -10.67 2.13 1.92
N SER A 77 -11.43 3.14 1.53
CA SER A 77 -11.63 3.46 0.12
C SER A 77 -10.34 4.05 -0.49
N GLN A 78 -10.16 3.88 -1.80
CA GLN A 78 -9.02 4.47 -2.51
C GLN A 78 -9.00 6.00 -2.37
N LYS A 79 -10.18 6.62 -2.42
CA LYS A 79 -10.36 8.07 -2.35
C LYS A 79 -9.95 8.63 -0.99
N ASP A 80 -10.37 7.98 0.10
CA ASP A 80 -10.05 8.44 1.45
C ASP A 80 -8.56 8.27 1.73
N PHE A 81 -7.95 7.20 1.23
CA PHE A 81 -6.51 6.99 1.33
C PHE A 81 -5.71 8.11 0.66
N PHE A 82 -6.04 8.47 -0.59
CA PHE A 82 -5.34 9.54 -1.28
C PHE A 82 -5.58 10.90 -0.62
N LYS A 83 -6.82 11.18 -0.17
CA LYS A 83 -7.11 12.42 0.56
C LYS A 83 -6.26 12.56 1.83
N LEU A 84 -6.04 11.47 2.56
CA LEU A 84 -5.14 11.46 3.73
C LEU A 84 -3.69 11.69 3.31
N LEU A 85 -3.20 10.99 2.29
CA LEU A 85 -1.84 11.17 1.79
C LEU A 85 -1.58 12.59 1.28
N ASP A 86 -2.53 13.18 0.56
CA ASP A 86 -2.42 14.55 0.04
C ASP A 86 -2.28 15.55 1.18
N GLY A 87 -3.01 15.35 2.29
CA GLY A 87 -2.87 16.16 3.50
C GLY A 87 -1.50 16.04 4.18
N PHE A 88 -0.77 14.94 3.96
CA PHE A 88 0.59 14.76 4.48
C PHE A 88 1.69 15.14 3.49
N ASN A 89 1.34 15.44 2.24
CA ASN A 89 2.27 15.71 1.14
C ASN A 89 2.65 17.19 0.98
N GLU A 90 2.47 18.01 2.02
CA GLU A 90 2.97 19.40 2.08
C GLU A 90 4.49 19.50 1.83
#